data_AF-A0A090T4G5-F1
#
_entry.id   AF-A0A090T4G5-F1
#
_cell.length_a   1.000
_cell.length_b   1.000
_cell.length_c   1.000
_cell.angle_alpha   90.00
_cell.angle_beta   90.00
_cell.angle_gamma   90.00
#
_symmetry.space_group_name_H-M   'P 1'
#
loop_
_entity.id
_entity.type
_entity.pdbx_description
1 polymer ?
#
loop_
_entity_poly.entity_id
_entity_poly.type
_entity_poly.pdbx_seq_one_letter_code
_entity_poly.pdbx_strand_id
1 'polypeptide(L)'
;MVAASRMLTEGFELADGSQFLPLRDDQVAIGLPSGPSSANSGQAPIANIEAALDCMISLNRCGTVVPTKTSPNFGGVMTWSINWDQHDGFNFSVPVKAKLDQLNAR
;
A
#
# COMPACT_ATOMS: atom_id res chain seq x y z
N MET A 1 3.29 4.92 3.02
CA MET A 1 2.20 4.08 2.46
C MET A 1 0.92 4.88 2.34
N VAL A 2 0.12 5.04 3.41
CA VAL A 2 -1.19 5.74 3.36
C VAL A 2 -1.11 7.15 2.77
N ALA A 3 -0.19 8.00 3.24
CA ALA A 3 -0.08 9.38 2.75
C ALA A 3 0.13 9.48 1.22
N ALA A 4 1.06 8.67 0.67
CA ALA A 4 1.33 8.66 -0.76
C ALA A 4 0.14 8.10 -1.57
N SER A 5 -0.48 7.01 -1.09
CA SER A 5 -1.68 6.45 -1.71
C SER A 5 -2.83 7.46 -1.70
N ARG A 6 -3.03 8.17 -0.60
CA ARG A 6 -4.03 9.23 -0.44
C ARG A 6 -3.84 10.36 -1.46
N MET A 7 -2.61 10.83 -1.65
CA MET A 7 -2.32 11.85 -2.67
C MET A 7 -2.78 11.39 -4.07
N LEU A 8 -2.58 10.12 -4.40
CA LEU A 8 -2.98 9.57 -5.70
C LEU A 8 -4.51 9.35 -5.81
N THR A 9 -5.20 8.93 -4.75
CA THR A 9 -6.64 8.61 -4.77
C THR A 9 -7.55 9.82 -4.47
N GLU A 10 -7.01 10.87 -3.88
CA GLU A 10 -7.74 12.12 -3.56
C GLU A 10 -7.32 13.31 -4.43
N GLY A 11 -6.17 13.21 -5.10
CA GLY A 11 -5.59 14.35 -5.82
C GLY A 11 -4.90 15.33 -4.87
N PHE A 12 -4.16 16.28 -5.45
CA PHE A 12 -3.46 17.32 -4.70
C PHE A 12 -3.07 18.50 -5.61
N GLU A 13 -2.83 19.65 -5.00
CA GLU A 13 -2.29 20.82 -5.68
C GLU A 13 -0.79 20.63 -5.98
N LEU A 14 -0.42 20.91 -7.22
CA LEU A 14 0.96 20.92 -7.69
C LEU A 14 1.65 22.23 -7.30
N ALA A 15 2.98 22.23 -7.30
CA ALA A 15 3.77 23.40 -6.90
C ALA A 15 3.54 24.64 -7.79
N ASP A 16 2.97 24.47 -9.00
CA ASP A 16 2.62 25.54 -9.92
C ASP A 16 1.16 26.02 -9.79
N GLY A 17 0.42 25.51 -8.80
CA GLY A 17 -0.99 25.82 -8.54
C GLY A 17 -1.98 25.03 -9.39
N SER A 18 -1.52 24.21 -10.34
CA SER A 18 -2.38 23.28 -11.06
C SER A 18 -2.78 22.08 -10.19
N GLN A 19 -3.76 21.28 -10.62
CA GLN A 19 -4.29 20.15 -9.83
C GLN A 19 -3.92 18.81 -10.46
N PHE A 20 -3.35 17.91 -9.65
CA PHE A 20 -3.32 16.49 -9.96
C PHE A 20 -4.69 15.89 -9.63
N LEU A 21 -5.40 15.44 -10.66
CA LEU A 21 -6.72 14.83 -10.47
C LEU A 21 -6.59 13.43 -9.86
N PRO A 22 -7.53 13.02 -8.99
CA PRO A 22 -7.51 11.71 -8.36
C PRO A 22 -7.58 10.57 -9.39
N LEU A 23 -6.85 9.51 -9.12
CA LEU A 23 -6.99 8.23 -9.80
C LEU A 23 -8.13 7.42 -9.18
N ARG A 24 -8.63 6.43 -9.92
CA ARG A 24 -9.51 5.42 -9.33
C ARG A 24 -8.71 4.57 -8.34
N ASP A 25 -9.37 4.07 -7.31
CA ASP A 25 -8.72 3.26 -6.27
C ASP A 25 -8.04 2.00 -6.84
N ASP A 26 -8.62 1.41 -7.89
CA ASP A 26 -8.10 0.22 -8.58
C ASP A 26 -6.86 0.49 -9.44
N GLN A 27 -6.44 1.75 -9.57
CA GLN A 27 -5.23 2.16 -10.27
C GLN A 27 -4.06 2.45 -9.33
N VAL A 28 -4.26 2.35 -8.01
CA VAL A 28 -3.24 2.71 -7.01
C VAL A 28 -2.89 1.49 -6.16
N ALA A 29 -1.59 1.22 -6.04
CA ALA A 29 -1.05 0.14 -5.21
C ALA A 29 0.16 0.64 -4.40
N ILE A 30 0.52 -0.10 -3.35
CA ILE A 30 1.70 0.20 -2.50
C ILE A 30 2.89 -0.62 -3.00
N GLY A 31 3.99 0.04 -3.37
CA GLY A 31 5.25 -0.61 -3.76
C GLY A 31 6.26 -0.67 -2.61
N LEU A 32 6.80 -1.84 -2.30
CA LEU A 32 7.75 -2.05 -1.19
C LEU A 32 8.86 -3.06 -1.54
N PRO A 33 10.06 -2.96 -0.94
CA PRO A 33 11.05 -4.03 -1.01
C PRO A 33 10.55 -5.26 -0.24
N SER A 34 10.77 -6.47 -0.77
CA SER A 34 10.34 -7.72 -0.13
C SER A 34 11.13 -8.03 1.13
N GLY A 35 12.42 -7.67 1.16
CA GLY A 35 13.31 -7.90 2.29
C GLY A 35 14.48 -6.93 2.37
N PRO A 36 15.37 -7.11 3.37
CA PRO A 36 16.52 -6.23 3.61
C PRO A 36 17.49 -6.15 2.43
N SER A 37 17.65 -7.23 1.67
CA SER A 37 18.56 -7.29 0.51
C SER A 37 17.95 -6.74 -0.77
N SER A 38 16.64 -6.46 -0.80
CA SER A 38 15.94 -6.02 -2.00
C SER A 38 16.09 -4.52 -2.28
N ALA A 39 16.49 -3.73 -1.27
CA ALA A 39 16.76 -2.30 -1.39
C ALA A 39 17.65 -1.83 -0.23
N ASN A 40 18.36 -0.71 -0.41
CA ASN A 40 19.17 -0.11 0.67
C ASN A 40 18.32 0.44 1.83
N SER A 41 17.04 0.76 1.59
CA SER A 41 16.10 1.27 2.59
C SER A 41 14.66 1.16 2.08
N GLY A 42 13.68 1.40 2.95
CA GLY A 42 12.26 1.48 2.57
C GLY A 42 11.47 0.20 2.81
N GLN A 43 12.09 -0.83 3.40
CA GLN A 43 11.40 -2.00 3.94
C GLN A 43 10.40 -1.56 5.02
N ALA A 44 9.31 -2.30 5.12
CA ALA A 44 8.30 -2.09 6.15
C ALA A 44 7.99 -3.42 6.87
N PRO A 45 7.77 -3.40 8.19
CA PRO A 45 7.20 -4.56 8.88
C PRO A 45 5.84 -4.93 8.27
N ILE A 46 5.56 -6.23 8.17
CA ILE A 46 4.29 -6.75 7.65
C ILE A 46 3.08 -6.10 8.33
N ALA A 47 3.11 -5.97 9.66
CA ALA A 47 2.03 -5.33 10.42
C ALA A 47 1.71 -3.89 9.98
N ASN A 48 2.71 -3.14 9.49
CA ASN A 48 2.51 -1.80 8.97
C ASN A 48 1.90 -1.81 7.57
N ILE A 49 2.23 -2.81 6.74
CA ILE A 49 1.62 -3.02 5.42
C ILE A 49 0.15 -3.36 5.59
N GLU A 50 -0.17 -4.29 6.50
CA GLU A 50 -1.54 -4.67 6.82
C GLU A 50 -2.36 -3.49 7.34
N ALA A 51 -1.80 -2.70 8.26
CA ALA A 51 -2.46 -1.51 8.78
C ALA A 51 -2.69 -0.44 7.69
N ALA A 52 -1.75 -0.29 6.76
CA ALA A 52 -1.92 0.61 5.63
C ALA A 52 -3.05 0.14 4.69
N LEU A 53 -3.14 -1.17 4.42
CA LEU A 53 -4.24 -1.75 3.65
C LEU A 53 -5.59 -1.55 4.39
N ASP A 54 -5.66 -1.89 5.68
CA ASP A 54 -6.85 -1.68 6.51
C ASP A 54 -7.32 -0.22 6.47
N CYS A 55 -6.38 0.72 6.58
CA CYS A 55 -6.67 2.14 6.59
C CYS A 55 -7.18 2.62 5.23
N MET A 56 -6.52 2.27 4.12
CA MET A 56 -6.99 2.66 2.78
C MET A 56 -8.36 2.06 2.48
N ILE A 57 -8.57 0.78 2.83
CA ILE A 57 -9.71 0.01 2.36
C ILE A 57 -10.95 0.17 3.25
N SER A 58 -10.76 0.37 4.55
CA SER A 58 -11.84 0.36 5.54
C SER A 58 -11.76 1.47 6.60
N LEU A 59 -10.78 2.39 6.48
CA LEU A 59 -10.47 3.44 7.47
C LEU A 59 -10.17 2.91 8.88
N ASN A 60 -9.86 1.62 9.02
CA ASN A 60 -9.46 1.00 10.27
C ASN A 60 -7.94 1.02 10.45
N ARG A 61 -7.47 1.03 11.70
CA ARG A 61 -6.03 0.98 12.04
C ARG A 61 -5.19 2.06 11.35
N CYS A 62 -5.78 3.21 11.02
CA CYS A 62 -5.04 4.35 10.51
C CYS A 62 -4.09 4.91 11.58
N GLY A 63 -2.97 5.47 11.12
CA GLY A 63 -2.09 6.28 11.96
C GLY A 63 -2.57 7.73 12.03
N THR A 64 -1.63 8.67 12.07
CA THR A 64 -1.92 10.11 12.06
C THR A 64 -2.46 10.62 10.73
N VAL A 65 -2.17 9.92 9.62
CA VAL A 65 -2.73 10.23 8.30
C VAL A 65 -3.92 9.33 8.04
N VAL A 66 -5.08 9.94 7.87
CA VAL A 66 -6.36 9.26 7.63
C VAL A 66 -6.90 9.74 6.27
N PRO A 67 -7.18 8.84 5.31
CA PRO A 67 -7.89 9.20 4.09
C PRO A 67 -9.28 9.76 4.38
N THR A 68 -9.79 10.61 3.50
CA THR A 68 -11.11 11.25 3.61
C THR A 68 -12.26 10.31 3.20
N LYS A 69 -11.94 9.25 2.45
CA LYS A 69 -12.87 8.20 1.98
C LYS A 69 -12.18 6.84 1.97
N THR A 70 -12.98 5.77 2.02
CA THR A 70 -12.48 4.41 1.79
C THR A 70 -12.16 4.18 0.32
N SER A 71 -11.18 3.31 0.06
CA SER A 71 -10.77 2.83 -1.25
C SER A 71 -11.05 1.32 -1.35
N PRO A 72 -12.32 0.89 -1.52
CA PRO A 72 -12.70 -0.52 -1.40
C PRO A 72 -12.06 -1.41 -2.47
N ASN A 73 -11.76 -0.87 -3.65
CA ASN A 73 -11.15 -1.58 -4.77
C ASN A 73 -9.65 -1.26 -4.92
N PHE A 74 -8.96 -0.97 -3.81
CA PHE A 74 -7.54 -0.58 -3.85
C PHE A 74 -6.69 -1.62 -4.59
N GLY A 75 -5.81 -1.17 -5.49
CA GLY A 75 -5.04 -2.02 -6.41
C GLY A 75 -4.03 -2.98 -5.75
N GLY A 76 -3.83 -2.88 -4.44
CA GLY A 76 -3.10 -3.88 -3.64
C GLY A 76 -1.65 -3.51 -3.36
N VAL A 77 -0.76 -4.50 -3.44
CA VAL A 77 0.65 -4.37 -3.06
C VAL A 77 1.54 -4.94 -4.16
N MET A 78 2.57 -4.18 -4.52
CA MET A 78 3.66 -4.59 -5.42
C MET A 78 4.93 -4.75 -4.59
N THR A 79 5.76 -5.73 -4.94
CA THR A 79 7.06 -5.87 -4.31
C THR A 79 8.20 -6.03 -5.30
N TRP A 80 9.33 -5.41 -4.97
CA TRP A 80 10.63 -5.79 -5.52
C TRP A 80 11.30 -6.74 -4.52
N SER A 81 11.40 -8.04 -4.79
CA SER A 81 10.95 -8.75 -5.98
C SER A 81 10.58 -10.19 -5.63
N ILE A 82 9.94 -10.91 -6.55
CA ILE A 82 9.63 -12.34 -6.38
C ILE A 82 10.90 -13.15 -6.04
N ASN A 83 12.01 -12.88 -6.71
CA ASN A 83 13.27 -13.61 -6.47
C ASN A 83 13.83 -13.40 -5.06
N TRP A 84 13.78 -12.16 -4.56
CA TRP A 84 14.23 -11.85 -3.21
C TRP A 84 13.27 -12.39 -2.15
N ASP A 85 11.96 -12.26 -2.36
CA ASP A 85 10.95 -12.85 -1.48
C ASP A 85 11.14 -14.38 -1.37
N GLN A 86 11.34 -15.07 -2.50
CA GLN A 86 11.65 -16.50 -2.50
C GLN A 86 12.97 -16.82 -1.77
N HIS A 87 14.02 -16.03 -2.01
CA HIS A 87 15.31 -16.21 -1.33
C HIS A 87 15.17 -16.10 0.20
N ASP A 88 14.33 -15.19 0.66
CA ASP A 88 14.04 -14.93 2.07
C ASP A 88 12.95 -15.86 2.65
N GLY A 89 12.52 -16.89 1.91
CA GLY A 89 11.56 -17.89 2.37
C GLY A 89 10.10 -17.42 2.37
N PHE A 90 9.74 -16.56 1.42
CA PHE A 90 8.40 -15.98 1.23
C PHE A 90 7.89 -15.16 2.42
N ASN A 91 8.80 -14.46 3.08
CA ASN A 91 8.50 -13.63 4.25
C ASN A 91 7.58 -12.43 3.95
N PHE A 92 7.47 -12.01 2.69
CA PHE A 92 6.60 -10.92 2.25
C PHE A 92 5.31 -11.45 1.62
N SER A 93 5.40 -12.31 0.61
CA SER A 93 4.23 -12.69 -0.19
C SER A 93 3.20 -13.49 0.59
N VAL A 94 3.62 -14.43 1.45
CA VAL A 94 2.70 -15.27 2.24
C VAL A 94 1.79 -14.44 3.16
N PRO A 95 2.32 -13.59 4.06
CA PRO A 95 1.45 -12.80 4.94
C PRO A 95 0.68 -11.71 4.19
N VAL A 96 1.28 -11.04 3.19
CA VAL A 96 0.57 -10.01 2.41
C VAL A 96 -0.59 -10.61 1.62
N LYS A 97 -0.42 -11.80 1.03
CA LYS A 97 -1.51 -12.54 0.38
C LYS A 97 -2.63 -12.86 1.37
N ALA A 98 -2.30 -13.40 2.54
CA ALA A 98 -3.30 -13.72 3.55
C ALA A 98 -4.14 -12.50 3.95
N LYS A 99 -3.50 -11.32 4.07
CA LYS A 99 -4.20 -10.07 4.33
C LYS A 99 -5.11 -9.64 3.17
N LEU A 100 -4.61 -9.70 1.94
CA LEU A 100 -5.41 -9.34 0.76
C LEU A 100 -6.61 -10.28 0.58
N ASP A 101 -6.44 -11.58 0.80
CA ASP A 101 -7.54 -12.55 0.77
C ASP A 101 -8.62 -12.20 1.80
N GLN A 102 -8.22 -11.86 3.04
CA GLN A 102 -9.13 -11.40 4.09
C GLN A 102 -9.92 -10.15 3.64
N LEU A 103 -9.24 -9.18 3.03
CA LEU A 103 -9.86 -7.94 2.55
C LEU A 103 -10.68 -8.14 1.27
N ASN A 104 -10.56 -9.25 0.55
CA ASN A 104 -11.38 -9.51 -0.63
C ASN A 104 -12.60 -10.38 -0.32
N ALA A 105 -12.65 -11.00 0.86
CA ALA A 105 -13.74 -11.86 1.30
C ALA A 105 -14.91 -11.14 1.99
N ARG A 106 -14.84 -9.80 2.11
CA ARG A 106 -15.85 -8.95 2.75
C ARG A 106 -17.02 -8.61 1.83
#